data_AF-A0A0A1SQ33-F1
#
_entry.id   AF-A0A0A1SQ33-F1
#
_cell.length_a   1.000
_cell.length_b   1.000
_cell.length_c   1.000
_cell.angle_alpha   90.00
_cell.angle_beta   90.00
_cell.angle_gamma   90.00
#
_symmetry.space_group_name_H-M   'P 1'
#
loop_
_entity.id
_entity.type
_entity.pdbx_description
1 polymer ?
#
loop_
_entity_poly.entity_id
_entity_poly.type
_entity_poly.pdbx_seq_one_letter_code
_entity_poly.pdbx_strand_id
1 'polypeptide(L)'
;MNVLLAAQPPIFPHHHEGRRQSPQRSASPFQNMTNRKRKADEDGDGDESMSPLSSPAASSRVLPRPSKKVRSTEVTGRPLALSRLLETLDTDQLRSALERICDSHPDIAHEVVTGAPRPTPMAALDVLLGYQEKFKAAVPYGQSSPEYTYYRIKEQLVALVDAISDFTPQFLPPTESQPTKSLQFLDGATKIVHELPDWEPQAYRHHKDNAYDEISKAWALVITEAGKRAGGFNLHSAGWDQVLARHNEQSGGRLAAAIDAMTSSVGWMGPTQQANSDQSSILNQIMSGNYGSPVRVGPW
;
A
#
# COMPACT_ATOMS: atom_id res chain seq x y z
N MET A 1 -70.27 19.30 0.51
CA MET A 1 -70.59 17.91 0.13
C MET A 1 -69.60 16.98 0.83
N ASN A 2 -70.14 15.90 1.39
CA ASN A 2 -69.57 14.70 2.05
C ASN A 2 -68.06 14.41 1.84
N VAL A 3 -67.27 14.24 2.91
CA VAL A 3 -67.01 13.01 3.73
C VAL A 3 -66.23 11.94 2.95
N LEU A 4 -65.01 11.61 3.42
CA LEU A 4 -64.62 10.27 3.89
C LEU A 4 -63.21 10.25 4.54
N LEU A 5 -63.13 9.45 5.60
CA LEU A 5 -62.03 9.26 6.55
C LEU A 5 -60.88 8.34 6.06
N ALA A 6 -59.70 8.61 6.62
CA ALA A 6 -58.64 7.72 7.16
C ALA A 6 -57.95 6.61 6.32
N ALA A 7 -56.61 6.56 6.44
CA ALA A 7 -55.89 5.42 7.02
C ALA A 7 -54.44 5.80 7.42
N GLN A 8 -54.18 5.93 8.73
CA GLN A 8 -52.84 5.82 9.32
C GLN A 8 -52.49 4.34 9.50
N PRO A 9 -51.24 3.90 9.27
CA PRO A 9 -50.77 2.61 9.77
C PRO A 9 -50.23 2.74 11.21
N PRO A 10 -50.58 1.82 12.13
CA PRO A 10 -50.04 1.78 13.48
C PRO A 10 -48.76 0.92 13.52
N ILE A 11 -47.71 1.39 14.19
CA ILE A 11 -46.65 0.50 14.70
C ILE A 11 -46.37 0.89 16.14
N PHE A 12 -46.77 0.00 17.04
CA PHE A 12 -46.58 0.10 18.48
C PHE A 12 -45.13 -0.21 18.89
N PRO A 13 -44.71 0.29 20.07
CA PRO A 13 -43.39 0.06 20.64
C PRO A 13 -43.35 -1.28 21.39
N HIS A 14 -42.27 -2.04 21.23
CA HIS A 14 -41.95 -3.15 22.14
C HIS A 14 -40.63 -2.89 22.84
N HIS A 15 -40.74 -2.31 24.04
CA HIS A 15 -39.82 -2.54 25.14
C HIS A 15 -40.22 -3.86 25.78
N HIS A 16 -39.35 -4.86 25.81
CA HIS A 16 -39.27 -5.80 26.93
C HIS A 16 -37.87 -6.40 27.03
N GLU A 17 -37.37 -6.33 28.25
CA GLU A 17 -36.13 -6.89 28.76
C GLU A 17 -36.01 -8.38 28.49
N GLY A 18 -34.77 -8.82 28.29
CA GLY A 18 -34.43 -10.23 28.19
C GLY A 18 -32.96 -10.45 28.49
N ARG A 19 -32.54 -10.22 29.74
CA ARG A 19 -31.29 -10.79 30.28
C ARG A 19 -31.36 -12.32 30.16
N ARG A 20 -30.77 -12.88 29.11
CA ARG A 20 -30.46 -14.31 29.07
C ARG A 20 -29.02 -14.51 29.50
N GLN A 21 -28.90 -14.79 30.80
CA GLN A 21 -27.72 -15.37 31.42
C GLN A 21 -27.45 -16.73 30.78
N SER A 22 -26.28 -16.86 30.16
CA SER A 22 -25.68 -18.13 29.76
C SER A 22 -25.33 -18.97 31.00
N PRO A 23 -25.69 -20.28 31.06
CA PRO A 23 -25.31 -21.14 32.17
C PRO A 23 -23.80 -21.46 32.10
N GLN A 24 -23.06 -21.13 33.15
CA GLN A 24 -21.76 -21.74 33.40
C GLN A 24 -21.97 -23.22 33.75
N ARG A 25 -21.37 -24.11 32.96
CA ARG A 25 -21.20 -25.52 33.34
C ARG A 25 -19.73 -25.81 33.64
N SER A 26 -19.48 -25.90 34.94
CA SER A 26 -18.89 -27.05 35.64
C SER A 26 -17.61 -27.67 35.08
N ALA A 27 -16.57 -27.53 35.90
CA ALA A 27 -15.33 -28.27 35.91
C ALA A 27 -15.51 -29.79 35.79
N SER A 28 -14.67 -30.41 34.97
CA SER A 28 -14.47 -31.85 34.88
C SER A 28 -13.20 -32.26 35.65
N PRO A 29 -13.28 -33.15 36.66
CA PRO A 29 -12.11 -33.73 37.31
C PRO A 29 -12.04 -35.23 37.00
N PHE A 30 -11.15 -35.71 36.13
CA PHE A 30 -10.83 -37.14 36.12
C PHE A 30 -9.34 -37.39 35.84
N GLN A 31 -8.67 -37.79 36.92
CA GLN A 31 -7.38 -38.47 36.96
C GLN A 31 -7.56 -39.97 36.68
N ASN A 32 -6.53 -40.54 36.04
CA ASN A 32 -6.02 -41.91 36.11
C ASN A 32 -6.87 -43.00 36.80
N MET A 33 -7.12 -44.10 36.09
CA MET A 33 -7.01 -45.44 36.71
C MET A 33 -6.76 -46.56 35.70
N THR A 34 -6.03 -47.54 36.19
CA THR A 34 -5.26 -48.60 35.53
C THR A 34 -6.09 -49.85 35.28
N ASN A 35 -6.05 -50.39 34.05
CA ASN A 35 -6.72 -51.64 33.70
C ASN A 35 -5.95 -52.85 34.26
N ARG A 36 -6.54 -53.49 35.28
CA ARG A 36 -6.09 -54.73 35.92
C ARG A 36 -6.77 -55.93 35.24
N LYS A 37 -5.97 -56.79 34.58
CA LYS A 37 -6.36 -58.09 34.00
C LYS A 37 -7.10 -58.96 35.03
N ARG A 38 -8.23 -59.56 34.65
CA ARG A 38 -8.85 -60.71 35.34
C ARG A 38 -8.37 -62.00 34.67
N LYS A 39 -7.90 -62.96 35.49
CA LYS A 39 -7.64 -64.35 35.12
C LYS A 39 -8.96 -65.10 35.04
N ALA A 40 -9.05 -66.06 34.11
CA ALA A 40 -10.05 -67.12 34.12
C ALA A 40 -9.29 -68.42 34.41
N ASP A 41 -9.71 -69.11 35.46
CA ASP A 41 -9.31 -70.49 35.80
C ASP A 41 -10.29 -71.44 35.10
N GLU A 42 -9.79 -72.52 34.50
CA GLU A 42 -10.63 -73.67 34.15
C GLU A 42 -9.86 -74.97 34.45
N ASP A 43 -10.51 -75.80 35.26
CA ASP A 43 -10.08 -77.11 35.75
C ASP A 43 -10.05 -78.16 34.63
N GLY A 44 -9.12 -79.11 34.74
CA GLY A 44 -9.04 -80.28 33.86
C GLY A 44 -8.04 -81.30 34.36
N ASP A 45 -8.50 -82.15 35.29
CA ASP A 45 -7.80 -83.31 35.85
C ASP A 45 -7.82 -84.48 34.84
N GLY A 46 -6.71 -85.20 34.68
CA GLY A 46 -6.58 -86.26 33.68
C GLY A 46 -5.17 -86.83 33.57
N ASP A 47 -4.94 -87.84 34.39
CA ASP A 47 -3.70 -88.52 34.75
C ASP A 47 -3.00 -89.34 33.63
N GLU A 48 -1.72 -89.62 33.91
CA GLU A 48 -0.84 -90.69 33.44
C GLU A 48 0.04 -90.56 32.18
N SER A 49 1.33 -90.79 32.48
CA SER A 49 2.34 -91.56 31.73
C SER A 49 3.51 -90.85 31.03
N MET A 50 4.65 -90.98 31.71
CA MET A 50 6.02 -91.21 31.19
C MET A 50 6.84 -90.00 30.70
N SER A 51 7.70 -89.53 31.60
CA SER A 51 9.08 -89.12 31.25
C SER A 51 9.98 -90.37 31.32
N PRO A 52 11.12 -90.51 30.58
CA PRO A 52 12.21 -89.57 30.83
C PRO A 52 13.30 -89.38 29.72
N LEU A 53 14.13 -88.35 29.95
CA LEU A 53 15.52 -88.15 29.52
C LEU A 53 15.83 -87.40 28.20
N SER A 54 16.52 -86.28 28.43
CA SER A 54 17.63 -85.72 27.63
C SER A 54 17.32 -85.04 26.30
N SER A 55 17.11 -83.72 26.38
CA SER A 55 17.84 -82.73 25.55
C SER A 55 17.64 -81.32 26.12
N PRO A 56 18.66 -80.45 26.08
CA PRO A 56 18.57 -79.10 26.66
C PRO A 56 17.49 -78.31 25.94
N ALA A 57 16.61 -77.68 26.72
CA ALA A 57 15.58 -76.80 26.22
C ALA A 57 16.23 -75.68 25.40
N ALA A 58 16.11 -75.75 24.07
CA ALA A 58 16.32 -74.59 23.23
C ALA A 58 15.33 -73.53 23.69
N SER A 59 15.84 -72.46 24.31
CA SER A 59 15.07 -71.27 24.65
C SER A 59 14.20 -70.94 23.44
N SER A 60 12.88 -70.95 23.64
CA SER A 60 11.93 -70.60 22.59
C SER A 60 12.21 -69.16 22.21
N ARG A 61 13.01 -68.98 21.16
CA ARG A 61 13.26 -67.69 20.56
C ARG A 61 11.89 -67.24 20.05
N VAL A 62 11.26 -66.32 20.77
CA VAL A 62 10.04 -65.67 20.32
C VAL A 62 10.41 -64.94 19.03
N LEU A 63 10.12 -65.59 17.90
CA LEU A 63 10.27 -64.96 16.59
C LEU A 63 9.41 -63.69 16.65
N PRO A 64 9.98 -62.50 16.40
CA PRO A 64 9.20 -61.28 16.37
C PRO A 64 8.21 -61.44 15.22
N ARG A 65 6.95 -61.73 15.56
CA ARG A 65 5.88 -61.72 14.56
C ARG A 65 5.86 -60.31 13.98
N PRO A 66 5.98 -60.16 12.64
CA PRO A 66 5.88 -58.84 12.05
C PRO A 66 4.55 -58.25 12.49
N SER A 67 4.59 -57.10 13.16
CA SER A 67 3.41 -56.31 13.48
C SER A 67 2.59 -56.26 12.20
N LYS A 68 1.40 -56.86 12.19
CA LYS A 68 0.48 -56.72 11.07
C LYS A 68 0.40 -55.22 10.82
N LYS A 69 0.98 -54.76 9.71
CA LYS A 69 0.76 -53.41 9.22
C LYS A 69 -0.74 -53.37 8.98
N VAL A 70 -1.49 -52.87 9.96
CA VAL A 70 -2.87 -52.45 9.77
C VAL A 70 -2.76 -51.55 8.56
N ARG A 71 -3.30 -52.00 7.43
CA ARG A 71 -3.40 -51.19 6.23
C ARG A 71 -4.45 -50.15 6.62
N SER A 72 -4.00 -49.10 7.30
CA SER A 72 -4.77 -47.92 7.64
C SER A 72 -5.01 -47.17 6.34
N THR A 73 -5.88 -47.74 5.50
CA THR A 73 -6.68 -46.99 4.53
C THR A 73 -7.81 -46.27 5.28
N GLU A 74 -7.51 -45.69 6.45
CA GLU A 74 -8.25 -44.53 6.89
C GLU A 74 -7.77 -43.41 5.97
N VAL A 75 -8.62 -43.04 5.02
CA VAL A 75 -8.52 -41.80 4.27
C VAL A 75 -8.70 -40.67 5.30
N THR A 76 -7.69 -40.48 6.14
CA THR A 76 -7.55 -39.33 7.00
C THR A 76 -7.26 -38.18 6.05
N GLY A 77 -8.17 -37.21 6.00
CA GLY A 77 -8.04 -36.03 5.15
C GLY A 77 -6.75 -35.32 5.51
N ARG A 78 -5.71 -35.50 4.69
CA ARG A 78 -4.47 -34.73 4.83
C ARG A 78 -4.86 -33.26 4.71
N PRO A 79 -4.45 -32.38 5.65
CA PRO A 79 -4.74 -30.97 5.51
C PRO A 79 -4.18 -30.47 4.18
N LEU A 80 -4.95 -29.58 3.53
CA LEU A 80 -4.61 -29.04 2.23
C LEU A 80 -3.20 -28.40 2.30
N ALA A 81 -2.34 -28.74 1.35
CA ALA A 81 -0.99 -28.17 1.31
C ALA A 81 -1.08 -26.65 1.15
N LEU A 82 -0.18 -25.90 1.78
CA LEU A 82 -0.17 -24.44 1.75
C LEU A 82 -0.23 -23.88 0.32
N SER A 83 0.53 -24.47 -0.61
CA SER A 83 0.50 -24.07 -2.03
C SER A 83 -0.89 -24.15 -2.66
N ARG A 84 -1.64 -25.21 -2.35
CA ARG A 84 -3.01 -25.41 -2.83
C ARG A 84 -4.02 -24.51 -2.14
N LEU A 85 -3.75 -24.08 -0.92
CA LEU A 85 -4.56 -23.08 -0.23
C LEU A 85 -4.33 -21.69 -0.83
N LEU A 86 -3.08 -21.32 -1.12
CA LEU A 86 -2.74 -20.05 -1.77
C LEU A 86 -3.34 -19.94 -3.18
N GLU A 87 -3.41 -21.05 -3.92
CA GLU A 87 -4.10 -21.10 -5.24
C GLU A 87 -5.60 -20.79 -5.16
N THR A 88 -6.24 -20.99 -4.00
CA THR A 88 -7.68 -20.72 -3.82
C THR A 88 -8.01 -19.31 -3.35
N LEU A 89 -7.00 -18.55 -2.92
CA LEU A 89 -7.17 -17.18 -2.45
C LEU A 89 -7.16 -16.22 -3.65
N ASP A 90 -8.08 -15.26 -3.66
CA ASP A 90 -8.03 -14.16 -4.60
C ASP A 90 -6.89 -13.17 -4.25
N THR A 91 -6.60 -12.24 -5.15
CA THR A 91 -5.49 -11.29 -4.97
C THR A 91 -5.66 -10.41 -3.73
N ASP A 92 -6.89 -10.08 -3.35
CA ASP A 92 -7.17 -9.22 -2.20
C ASP A 92 -7.02 -9.99 -0.89
N GLN A 93 -7.49 -11.23 -0.84
CA GLN A 93 -7.29 -12.15 0.28
C GLN A 93 -5.82 -12.47 0.50
N LEU A 94 -5.04 -12.64 -0.58
CA LEU A 94 -3.58 -12.81 -0.50
C LEU A 94 -2.89 -11.57 0.08
N ARG A 95 -3.25 -10.36 -0.37
CA ARG A 95 -2.74 -9.10 0.19
C ARG A 95 -3.07 -8.97 1.67
N SER A 96 -4.33 -9.14 2.06
CA SER A 96 -4.75 -9.04 3.47
C SER A 96 -4.14 -10.13 4.36
N ALA A 97 -3.87 -11.33 3.83
CA ALA A 97 -3.15 -12.35 4.57
C ALA A 97 -1.68 -11.99 4.76
N LEU A 98 -1.03 -11.46 3.72
CA LEU A 98 0.36 -11.00 3.78
C LEU A 98 0.53 -9.81 4.73
N GLU A 99 -0.37 -8.82 4.68
CA GLU A 99 -0.40 -7.66 5.59
C GLU A 99 -0.46 -8.13 7.05
N ARG A 100 -1.40 -9.04 7.39
CA ARG A 100 -1.49 -9.60 8.74
C ARG A 100 -0.22 -10.35 9.18
N ILE A 101 0.44 -11.04 8.27
CA ILE A 101 1.70 -11.72 8.56
C ILE A 101 2.80 -10.69 8.83
N CYS A 102 2.92 -9.66 7.98
CA CYS A 102 3.87 -8.56 8.15
C CYS A 102 3.66 -7.79 9.47
N ASP A 103 2.42 -7.57 9.88
CA ASP A 103 2.09 -6.92 11.17
C ASP A 103 2.55 -7.76 12.37
N SER A 104 2.44 -9.09 12.27
CA SER A 104 2.89 -10.01 13.31
C SER A 104 4.40 -10.29 13.32
N HIS A 105 5.05 -10.13 12.16
CA HIS A 105 6.43 -10.50 11.91
C HIS A 105 7.14 -9.40 11.08
N PRO A 106 7.70 -8.37 11.74
CA PRO A 106 8.31 -7.22 11.06
C PRO A 106 9.59 -7.57 10.29
N ASP A 107 10.24 -8.67 10.64
CA ASP A 107 11.36 -9.27 9.90
C ASP A 107 10.93 -9.75 8.52
N ILE A 108 9.79 -10.43 8.42
CA ILE A 108 9.19 -10.84 7.14
C ILE A 108 8.74 -9.61 6.35
N ALA A 109 8.20 -8.58 7.02
CA ALA A 109 7.83 -7.32 6.36
C ALA A 109 9.04 -6.67 5.66
N HIS A 110 10.20 -6.65 6.31
CA HIS A 110 11.44 -6.13 5.71
C HIS A 110 11.89 -6.98 4.52
N GLU A 111 11.82 -8.31 4.61
CA GLU A 111 12.16 -9.21 3.49
C GLU A 111 11.23 -8.99 2.29
N VAL A 112 9.93 -8.85 2.53
CA VAL A 112 8.94 -8.56 1.48
C VAL A 112 9.22 -7.21 0.82
N VAL A 113 9.47 -6.15 1.59
CA VAL A 113 9.74 -4.81 1.05
C VAL A 113 11.04 -4.77 0.24
N THR A 114 12.08 -5.48 0.69
CA THR A 114 13.36 -5.56 -0.02
C THR A 114 13.34 -6.49 -1.23
N GLY A 115 12.52 -7.53 -1.20
CA GLY A 115 12.32 -8.47 -2.30
C GLY A 115 11.33 -7.99 -3.36
N ALA A 116 10.43 -7.08 -3.02
CA ALA A 116 9.45 -6.53 -3.95
C ALA A 116 10.12 -5.61 -4.98
N PRO A 117 9.74 -5.72 -6.28
CA PRO A 117 10.20 -4.76 -7.27
C PRO A 117 9.67 -3.36 -6.92
N ARG A 118 10.52 -2.35 -7.10
CA ARG A 118 10.12 -0.95 -6.88
C ARG A 118 8.90 -0.61 -7.77
N PRO A 119 7.88 0.07 -7.23
CA PRO A 119 6.72 0.44 -8.01
C PRO A 119 7.14 1.36 -9.17
N THR A 120 6.64 1.06 -10.36
CA THR A 120 6.83 1.94 -11.52
C THR A 120 5.78 3.06 -11.49
N PRO A 121 6.07 4.24 -12.07
CA PRO A 121 5.08 5.32 -12.17
C PRO A 121 3.76 4.86 -12.80
N MET A 122 3.84 4.08 -13.88
CA MET A 122 2.65 3.55 -14.56
C MET A 122 1.83 2.63 -13.66
N ALA A 123 2.46 1.68 -12.97
CA ALA A 123 1.75 0.76 -12.08
C ALA A 123 1.06 1.50 -10.93
N ALA A 124 1.70 2.55 -10.37
CA ALA A 124 1.08 3.37 -9.33
C ALA A 124 -0.12 4.16 -9.88
N LEU A 125 0.01 4.74 -11.08
CA LEU A 125 -1.09 5.45 -11.74
C LEU A 125 -2.27 4.52 -12.05
N ASP A 126 -2.03 3.28 -12.48
CA ASP A 126 -3.10 2.30 -12.72
C ASP A 126 -3.90 2.00 -11.45
N VAL A 127 -3.23 1.90 -10.30
CA VAL A 127 -3.90 1.75 -9.00
C VAL A 127 -4.74 2.98 -8.68
N LEU A 128 -4.20 4.19 -8.84
CA LEU A 128 -4.93 5.43 -8.60
C LEU A 128 -6.15 5.59 -9.53
N LEU A 129 -6.04 5.16 -10.79
CA LEU A 129 -7.17 5.12 -11.72
C LEU A 129 -8.27 4.16 -11.24
N GLY A 130 -7.91 3.03 -10.63
CA GLY A 130 -8.87 2.13 -9.99
C GLY A 130 -9.63 2.77 -8.82
N TYR A 131 -8.95 3.58 -7.99
CA TYR A 131 -9.62 4.39 -6.96
C TYR A 131 -10.53 5.45 -7.59
N GLN A 132 -10.09 6.08 -8.67
CA GLN A 132 -10.87 7.08 -9.39
C GLN A 132 -12.15 6.50 -10.03
N GLU A 133 -12.07 5.27 -10.56
CA GLU A 133 -13.23 4.56 -11.11
C GLU A 133 -14.25 4.25 -10.01
N LYS A 134 -13.81 3.76 -8.86
CA LYS A 134 -14.67 3.54 -7.67
C LYS A 134 -15.32 4.85 -7.21
N PHE A 135 -14.55 5.93 -7.20
CA PHE A 135 -15.05 7.27 -6.90
C PHE A 135 -16.14 7.71 -7.90
N LYS A 136 -15.89 7.60 -9.21
CA LYS A 136 -16.85 7.93 -10.27
C LYS A 136 -18.12 7.07 -10.18
N ALA A 137 -17.99 5.79 -9.86
CA ALA A 137 -19.12 4.88 -9.68
C ALA A 137 -19.97 5.19 -8.44
N ALA A 138 -19.38 5.81 -7.41
CA ALA A 138 -20.10 6.22 -6.21
C ALA A 138 -20.98 7.46 -6.43
N VAL A 139 -20.69 8.26 -7.47
CA VAL A 139 -21.45 9.48 -7.78
C VAL A 139 -22.92 9.15 -8.04
N PRO A 140 -23.88 9.81 -7.34
CA PRO A 140 -25.30 9.58 -7.56
C PRO A 140 -25.71 9.95 -8.99
N TYR A 141 -26.63 9.16 -9.57
CA TYR A 141 -27.23 9.48 -10.87
C TYR A 141 -28.26 10.61 -10.73
N GLY A 142 -28.23 11.55 -11.68
CA GLY A 142 -29.20 12.64 -11.77
C GLY A 142 -28.87 13.86 -10.92
N GLN A 143 -29.88 14.71 -10.68
CA GLN A 143 -29.73 15.92 -9.88
C GLN A 143 -29.91 15.57 -8.40
N SER A 144 -28.85 15.75 -7.61
CA SER A 144 -28.86 15.57 -6.15
C SER A 144 -28.36 16.82 -5.44
N SER A 145 -28.74 16.98 -4.16
CA SER A 145 -28.19 18.07 -3.36
C SER A 145 -26.67 17.91 -3.21
N PRO A 146 -25.90 19.02 -3.16
CA PRO A 146 -24.45 18.95 -3.02
C PRO A 146 -24.04 18.22 -1.73
N GLU A 147 -24.80 18.40 -0.65
CA GLU A 147 -24.57 17.74 0.63
C GLU A 147 -24.74 16.23 0.57
N TYR A 148 -25.85 15.74 0.00
CA TYR A 148 -26.06 14.30 -0.18
C TYR A 148 -24.99 13.67 -1.07
N THR A 149 -24.66 14.35 -2.17
CA THR A 149 -23.62 13.92 -3.12
C THR A 149 -22.28 13.78 -2.41
N TYR A 150 -21.90 14.77 -1.61
CA TYR A 150 -20.67 14.76 -0.84
C TYR A 150 -20.61 13.57 0.11
N TYR A 151 -21.62 13.38 0.97
CA TYR A 151 -21.59 12.28 1.94
C TYR A 151 -21.57 10.90 1.30
N ARG A 152 -22.17 10.75 0.11
CA ARG A 152 -22.15 9.49 -0.64
C ARG A 152 -20.78 9.16 -1.22
N ILE A 153 -20.06 10.16 -1.71
CA ILE A 153 -18.74 9.93 -2.35
C ILE A 153 -17.57 10.16 -1.41
N LYS A 154 -17.81 10.72 -0.22
CA LYS A 154 -16.77 11.13 0.75
C LYS A 154 -15.76 10.02 1.03
N GLU A 155 -16.23 8.80 1.26
CA GLU A 155 -15.35 7.67 1.57
C GLU A 155 -14.39 7.37 0.41
N GLN A 156 -14.91 7.32 -0.83
CA GLN A 156 -14.09 7.03 -2.01
C GLN A 156 -13.20 8.21 -2.40
N LEU A 157 -13.67 9.44 -2.17
CA LEU A 157 -12.89 10.65 -2.35
C LEU A 157 -11.68 10.69 -1.41
N VAL A 158 -11.91 10.43 -0.12
CA VAL A 158 -10.84 10.38 0.90
C VAL A 158 -9.87 9.25 0.57
N ALA A 159 -10.37 8.05 0.25
CA ALA A 159 -9.50 6.93 -0.12
C ALA A 159 -8.62 7.23 -1.35
N LEU A 160 -9.14 7.96 -2.34
CA LEU A 160 -8.36 8.39 -3.51
C LEU A 160 -7.30 9.43 -3.13
N VAL A 161 -7.66 10.45 -2.34
CA VAL A 161 -6.72 11.49 -1.90
C VAL A 161 -5.62 10.90 -1.03
N ASP A 162 -5.97 10.06 -0.05
CA ASP A 162 -5.02 9.36 0.81
C ASP A 162 -4.06 8.49 -0.02
N ALA A 163 -4.58 7.75 -1.02
CA ALA A 163 -3.73 6.97 -1.92
C ALA A 163 -2.75 7.84 -2.72
N ILE A 164 -3.17 9.02 -3.20
CA ILE A 164 -2.27 9.97 -3.85
C ILE A 164 -1.17 10.41 -2.88
N SER A 165 -1.53 10.77 -1.65
CA SER A 165 -0.60 11.19 -0.61
C SER A 165 0.38 10.07 -0.22
N ASP A 166 -0.04 8.81 -0.20
CA ASP A 166 0.80 7.65 0.14
C ASP A 166 1.79 7.29 -0.97
N PHE A 167 1.37 7.35 -2.25
CA PHE A 167 2.25 7.04 -3.37
C PHE A 167 3.23 8.18 -3.69
N THR A 168 2.85 9.43 -3.43
CA THR A 168 3.66 10.60 -3.81
C THR A 168 5.09 10.53 -3.27
N PRO A 169 5.35 10.31 -1.96
CA PRO A 169 6.70 10.24 -1.40
C PRO A 169 7.62 9.18 -2.04
N GLN A 170 7.06 8.10 -2.61
CA GLN A 170 7.85 7.06 -3.28
C GLN A 170 8.54 7.60 -4.55
N PHE A 171 7.93 8.59 -5.18
CA PHE A 171 8.44 9.24 -6.39
C PHE A 171 9.13 10.57 -6.09
N LEU A 172 9.36 10.92 -4.82
CA LEU A 172 10.11 12.11 -4.44
C LEU A 172 11.56 11.78 -4.06
N PRO A 173 12.48 12.75 -4.19
CA PRO A 173 13.80 12.66 -3.58
C PRO A 173 13.70 12.56 -2.04
N PRO A 174 14.51 11.72 -1.38
CA PRO A 174 15.64 10.94 -1.91
C PRO A 174 15.28 9.55 -2.46
N THR A 175 14.02 9.11 -2.34
CA THR A 175 13.59 7.74 -2.69
C THR A 175 13.73 7.44 -4.18
N GLU A 176 13.22 8.34 -5.02
CA GLU A 176 13.42 8.32 -6.47
C GLU A 176 14.43 9.40 -6.85
N SER A 177 15.42 9.00 -7.64
CA SER A 177 16.55 9.84 -8.04
C SER A 177 16.41 10.33 -9.47
N GLN A 178 15.59 9.68 -10.29
CA GLN A 178 15.38 10.01 -11.70
C GLN A 178 14.22 11.00 -11.84
N PRO A 179 14.49 12.28 -12.16
CA PRO A 179 13.43 13.29 -12.22
C PRO A 179 12.33 12.95 -13.22
N THR A 180 12.68 12.33 -14.35
CA THR A 180 11.71 11.95 -15.39
C THR A 180 10.61 11.02 -14.85
N LYS A 181 10.96 10.05 -13.98
CA LYS A 181 9.97 9.14 -13.39
C LYS A 181 9.07 9.86 -12.40
N SER A 182 9.65 10.73 -11.59
CA SER A 182 8.92 11.60 -10.66
C SER A 182 7.93 12.49 -11.40
N LEU A 183 8.38 13.17 -12.45
CA LEU A 183 7.54 14.08 -13.25
C LEU A 183 6.44 13.34 -14.01
N GLN A 184 6.70 12.12 -14.51
CA GLN A 184 5.68 11.26 -15.12
C GLN A 184 4.58 10.87 -14.13
N PHE A 185 4.95 10.47 -12.91
CA PHE A 185 3.98 10.19 -11.86
C PHE A 185 3.18 11.46 -11.50
N LEU A 186 3.86 12.59 -11.29
CA LEU A 186 3.21 13.84 -10.89
C LEU A 186 2.26 14.38 -11.97
N ASP A 187 2.60 14.29 -13.25
CA ASP A 187 1.67 14.62 -14.35
C ASP A 187 0.38 13.78 -14.27
N GLY A 188 0.52 12.46 -14.14
CA GLY A 188 -0.62 11.55 -13.98
C GLY A 188 -1.46 11.86 -12.72
N ALA A 189 -0.81 12.02 -11.57
CA ALA A 189 -1.50 12.35 -10.32
C ALA A 189 -2.22 13.71 -10.39
N THR A 190 -1.59 14.72 -11.02
CA THR A 190 -2.19 16.05 -11.19
C THR A 190 -3.43 15.99 -12.08
N LYS A 191 -3.42 15.18 -13.15
CA LYS A 191 -4.61 14.92 -13.98
C LYS A 191 -5.76 14.32 -13.18
N ILE A 192 -5.46 13.36 -12.30
CA ILE A 192 -6.48 12.76 -11.42
C ILE A 192 -7.06 13.82 -10.47
N VAL A 193 -6.22 14.69 -9.89
CA VAL A 193 -6.67 15.79 -9.02
C VAL A 193 -7.51 16.83 -9.78
N HIS A 194 -7.20 17.10 -11.05
CA HIS A 194 -8.02 17.98 -11.89
C HIS A 194 -9.45 17.45 -12.05
N GLU A 195 -9.64 16.14 -12.11
CA GLU A 195 -10.95 15.50 -12.26
C GLU A 195 -11.77 15.44 -10.97
N LEU A 196 -11.23 15.86 -9.82
CA LEU A 196 -11.98 15.96 -8.58
C LEU A 196 -13.07 17.06 -8.69
N PRO A 197 -14.24 16.88 -8.05
CA PRO A 197 -15.36 17.79 -8.18
C PRO A 197 -15.07 19.15 -7.52
N ASP A 198 -15.52 20.21 -8.17
CA ASP A 198 -15.57 21.53 -7.57
C ASP A 198 -16.86 21.69 -6.77
N TRP A 199 -16.72 21.76 -5.45
CA TRP A 199 -17.85 21.92 -4.56
C TRP A 199 -18.28 23.39 -4.47
N GLU A 200 -19.58 23.68 -4.51
CA GLU A 200 -20.06 25.04 -4.18
C GLU A 200 -19.82 25.39 -2.71
N PRO A 201 -20.19 24.54 -1.73
CA PRO A 201 -19.92 24.84 -0.33
C PRO A 201 -18.43 24.75 -0.03
N GLN A 202 -17.87 25.80 0.59
CA GLN A 202 -16.46 25.85 0.98
C GLN A 202 -16.08 24.70 1.92
N ALA A 203 -17.02 24.21 2.73
CA ALA A 203 -16.80 23.12 3.68
C ALA A 203 -16.26 21.83 3.04
N TYR A 204 -16.54 21.58 1.76
CA TYR A 204 -16.16 20.33 1.08
C TYR A 204 -14.96 20.47 0.13
N ARG A 205 -14.48 21.71 -0.10
CA ARG A 205 -13.36 21.99 -1.02
C ARG A 205 -12.00 21.51 -0.52
N HIS A 206 -11.85 21.37 0.81
CA HIS A 206 -10.58 21.07 1.46
C HIS A 206 -9.86 19.83 0.89
N HIS A 207 -10.57 18.78 0.47
CA HIS A 207 -9.94 17.59 -0.13
C HIS A 207 -9.17 17.92 -1.40
N LYS A 208 -9.80 18.66 -2.33
CA LYS A 208 -9.20 19.06 -3.59
C LYS A 208 -8.10 20.10 -3.36
N ASP A 209 -8.35 21.06 -2.45
CA ASP A 209 -7.38 22.09 -2.09
C ASP A 209 -6.10 21.48 -1.50
N ASN A 210 -6.23 20.59 -0.51
CA ASN A 210 -5.10 19.89 0.11
C ASN A 210 -4.35 19.01 -0.91
N ALA A 211 -5.06 18.30 -1.79
CA ALA A 211 -4.42 17.50 -2.83
C ALA A 211 -3.58 18.36 -3.78
N TYR A 212 -4.07 19.55 -4.17
CA TYR A 212 -3.25 20.48 -4.95
C TYR A 212 -2.06 21.02 -4.17
N ASP A 213 -2.22 21.36 -2.90
CA ASP A 213 -1.13 21.86 -2.07
C ASP A 213 0.01 20.83 -1.94
N GLU A 214 -0.34 19.56 -1.74
CA GLU A 214 0.61 18.45 -1.67
C GLU A 214 1.31 18.21 -3.01
N ILE A 215 0.55 18.13 -4.10
CA ILE A 215 1.10 17.96 -5.45
C ILE A 215 1.98 19.15 -5.84
N SER A 216 1.59 20.38 -5.51
CA SER A 216 2.35 21.60 -5.78
C SER A 216 3.71 21.59 -5.08
N LYS A 217 3.74 21.21 -3.80
CA LYS A 217 4.98 21.01 -3.04
C LYS A 217 5.83 19.90 -3.66
N ALA A 218 5.23 18.78 -4.02
CA ALA A 218 5.91 17.65 -4.65
C ALA A 218 6.58 18.04 -5.98
N TRP A 219 5.87 18.76 -6.86
CA TRP A 219 6.44 19.32 -8.09
C TRP A 219 7.62 20.25 -7.79
N ALA A 220 7.45 21.21 -6.88
CA ALA A 220 8.51 22.16 -6.53
C ALA A 220 9.78 21.45 -6.03
N LEU A 221 9.63 20.40 -5.22
CA LEU A 221 10.76 19.59 -4.73
C LEU A 221 11.49 18.86 -5.85
N VAL A 222 10.75 18.18 -6.73
CA VAL A 222 11.34 17.43 -7.86
C VAL A 222 12.06 18.38 -8.82
N ILE A 223 11.45 19.51 -9.14
CA ILE A 223 12.02 20.53 -10.03
C ILE A 223 13.31 21.12 -9.44
N THR A 224 13.27 21.50 -8.16
CA THR A 224 14.44 22.05 -7.46
C THR A 224 15.59 21.06 -7.46
N GLU A 225 15.31 19.78 -7.20
CA GLU A 225 16.33 18.73 -7.19
C GLU A 225 16.88 18.43 -8.60
N ALA A 226 16.03 18.41 -9.62
CA ALA A 226 16.44 18.24 -11.01
C ALA A 226 17.31 19.41 -11.49
N GLY A 227 16.97 20.64 -11.07
CA GLY A 227 17.75 21.85 -11.31
C GLY A 227 19.19 21.74 -10.80
N LYS A 228 19.38 21.21 -9.58
CA LYS A 228 20.72 21.02 -8.99
C LYS A 228 21.60 20.05 -9.77
N ARG A 229 21.03 18.98 -10.35
CA ARG A 229 21.80 17.88 -10.94
C ARG A 229 22.21 18.12 -12.39
N ALA A 230 21.43 18.90 -13.14
CA ALA A 230 21.66 19.09 -14.58
C ALA A 230 21.42 20.54 -15.06
N GLY A 231 21.43 21.53 -14.14
CA GLY A 231 21.22 22.94 -14.48
C GLY A 231 19.86 23.22 -15.12
N GLY A 232 18.85 22.37 -14.87
CA GLY A 232 17.50 22.52 -15.42
C GLY A 232 17.34 22.17 -16.91
N PHE A 233 18.41 21.85 -17.66
CA PHE A 233 18.33 21.59 -19.10
C PHE A 233 17.39 20.44 -19.47
N ASN A 234 17.42 19.36 -18.68
CA ASN A 234 16.55 18.19 -18.89
C ASN A 234 15.07 18.50 -18.64
N LEU A 235 14.74 19.54 -17.86
CA LEU A 235 13.35 19.93 -17.62
C LEU A 235 12.77 20.64 -18.84
N HIS A 236 13.51 21.59 -19.41
CA HIS A 236 13.08 22.36 -20.58
C HIS A 236 13.11 21.53 -21.87
N SER A 237 14.18 20.77 -22.11
CA SER A 237 14.32 19.93 -23.32
C SER A 237 13.23 18.85 -23.42
N ALA A 238 12.76 18.33 -22.29
CA ALA A 238 11.68 17.35 -22.24
C ALA A 238 10.27 17.96 -22.21
N GLY A 239 10.13 19.29 -22.28
CA GLY A 239 8.84 19.99 -22.34
C GLY A 239 8.03 19.99 -21.04
N TRP A 240 8.67 19.71 -19.89
CA TRP A 240 7.98 19.67 -18.60
C TRP A 240 7.50 21.05 -18.14
N ASP A 241 8.11 22.11 -18.67
CA ASP A 241 7.68 23.49 -18.47
C ASP A 241 6.31 23.80 -19.08
N GLN A 242 6.07 23.33 -20.29
CA GLN A 242 4.77 23.48 -20.93
C GLN A 242 3.70 22.63 -20.23
N VAL A 243 4.06 21.43 -19.79
CA VAL A 243 3.15 20.54 -19.03
C VAL A 243 2.76 21.19 -17.71
N LEU A 244 3.74 21.68 -16.94
CA LEU A 244 3.47 22.33 -15.65
C LEU A 244 2.68 23.63 -15.83
N ALA A 245 3.00 24.45 -16.84
CA ALA A 245 2.25 25.67 -17.14
C ALA A 245 0.77 25.36 -17.43
N ARG A 246 0.49 24.31 -18.21
CA ARG A 246 -0.89 23.86 -18.48
C ARG A 246 -1.61 23.41 -17.21
N HIS A 247 -0.94 22.63 -16.36
CA HIS A 247 -1.54 22.23 -15.08
C HIS A 247 -1.81 23.43 -14.17
N ASN A 248 -0.91 24.42 -14.15
CA ASN A 248 -1.10 25.62 -13.34
C ASN A 248 -2.29 26.46 -13.82
N GLU A 249 -2.45 26.60 -15.14
CA GLU A 249 -3.61 27.25 -15.73
C GLU A 249 -4.91 26.51 -15.38
N GLN A 250 -4.94 25.18 -15.57
CA GLN A 250 -6.11 24.34 -15.29
C GLN A 250 -6.49 24.33 -13.80
N SER A 251 -5.51 24.44 -12.91
CA SER A 251 -5.74 24.51 -11.46
C SER A 251 -6.06 25.91 -10.94
N GLY A 252 -6.11 26.93 -11.79
CA GLY A 252 -6.37 28.32 -11.39
C GLY A 252 -5.25 28.94 -10.58
N GLY A 253 -3.99 28.58 -10.84
CA GLY A 253 -2.81 29.15 -10.20
C GLY A 253 -2.33 28.41 -8.94
N ARG A 254 -2.90 27.26 -8.60
CA ARG A 254 -2.53 26.50 -7.38
C ARG A 254 -1.15 25.84 -7.46
N LEU A 255 -0.59 25.72 -8.66
CA LEU A 255 0.76 25.21 -8.90
C LEU A 255 1.79 26.34 -9.05
N ALA A 256 1.48 27.56 -8.62
CA ALA A 256 2.39 28.71 -8.71
C ALA A 256 3.74 28.44 -8.04
N ALA A 257 3.76 27.80 -6.87
CA ALA A 257 5.00 27.45 -6.18
C ALA A 257 5.92 26.53 -7.03
N ALA A 258 5.35 25.61 -7.79
CA ALA A 258 6.09 24.76 -8.70
C ALA A 258 6.60 25.53 -9.93
N ILE A 259 5.79 26.47 -10.46
CA ILE A 259 6.20 27.37 -11.54
C ILE A 259 7.38 28.24 -11.09
N ASP A 260 7.34 28.78 -9.88
CA ASP A 260 8.43 29.58 -9.30
C ASP A 260 9.71 28.74 -9.11
N ALA A 261 9.57 27.48 -8.68
CA ALA A 261 10.68 26.54 -8.63
C ALA A 261 11.26 26.25 -10.03
N MET A 262 10.42 26.23 -11.06
CA MET A 262 10.85 26.00 -12.43
C MET A 262 11.57 27.21 -13.03
N THR A 263 11.04 28.41 -12.84
CA THR A 263 11.70 29.63 -13.31
C THR A 263 13.05 29.84 -12.62
N SER A 264 13.13 29.56 -11.32
CA SER A 264 14.40 29.66 -10.57
C SER A 264 15.42 28.58 -10.95
N SER A 265 14.98 27.36 -11.27
CA SER A 265 15.89 26.26 -11.67
C SER A 265 16.35 26.33 -13.13
N VAL A 266 15.53 26.89 -14.02
CA VAL A 266 15.85 27.08 -15.45
C VAL A 266 16.50 28.44 -15.72
N GLY A 267 16.34 29.41 -14.82
CA GLY A 267 16.91 30.77 -14.93
C GLY A 267 18.44 30.84 -15.02
N TRP A 268 19.15 29.73 -14.79
CA TRP A 268 20.58 29.64 -15.06
C TRP A 268 20.92 29.46 -16.56
N MET A 269 19.92 29.21 -17.42
CA MET A 269 20.05 29.08 -18.88
C MET A 269 19.54 30.29 -19.69
N GLY A 270 19.32 31.45 -19.05
CA GLY A 270 19.30 32.72 -19.78
C GLY A 270 20.74 33.15 -20.12
N PRO A 271 21.01 33.84 -21.26
CA PRO A 271 22.33 34.39 -21.50
C PRO A 271 22.63 35.30 -20.31
N THR A 272 23.76 35.10 -19.67
CA THR A 272 24.29 35.89 -18.57
C THR A 272 23.89 37.37 -18.68
N GLN A 273 22.76 37.76 -18.09
CA GLN A 273 22.50 39.12 -17.67
C GLN A 273 23.16 39.26 -16.31
N GLN A 274 24.49 39.24 -16.38
CA GLN A 274 25.35 40.28 -15.83
C GLN A 274 24.81 41.01 -14.59
N ALA A 275 24.62 40.26 -13.51
CA ALA A 275 24.74 40.75 -12.15
C ALA A 275 26.13 40.37 -11.61
N ASN A 276 27.18 40.79 -12.32
CA ASN A 276 28.53 40.93 -11.77
C ASN A 276 29.33 41.83 -12.72
N SER A 277 29.34 43.13 -12.42
CA SER A 277 29.89 44.20 -13.27
C SER A 277 31.41 44.20 -13.40
N ASP A 278 32.14 43.30 -12.75
CA ASP A 278 33.58 43.52 -12.53
C ASP A 278 34.50 42.51 -13.23
N GLN A 279 34.01 41.34 -13.67
CA GLN A 279 34.87 40.33 -14.35
C GLN A 279 34.82 40.38 -15.89
N SER A 280 33.76 40.98 -16.46
CA SER A 280 33.56 41.09 -17.91
C SER A 280 34.35 42.26 -18.54
N SER A 281 34.98 43.10 -17.74
CA SER A 281 35.84 44.19 -18.18
C SER A 281 37.25 43.70 -18.57
N ILE A 282 37.80 42.73 -17.83
CA ILE A 282 39.18 42.25 -17.99
C ILE A 282 39.33 41.40 -19.26
N LEU A 283 38.41 40.47 -19.51
CA LEU A 283 38.42 39.66 -20.73
C LEU A 283 38.19 40.49 -21.99
N ASN A 284 37.29 41.49 -21.92
CA ASN A 284 37.08 42.43 -23.01
C ASN A 284 38.30 43.35 -23.22
N GLN A 285 39.02 43.77 -22.18
CA GLN A 285 40.29 44.51 -22.32
C GLN A 285 41.39 43.67 -22.98
N ILE A 286 41.45 42.37 -22.70
CA ILE A 286 42.44 41.46 -23.31
C ILE A 286 42.07 41.18 -24.78
N MET A 287 40.79 40.94 -25.10
CA MET A 287 40.34 40.70 -26.48
C MET A 287 40.36 41.96 -27.36
N SER A 288 40.17 43.15 -26.79
CA SER A 288 40.23 44.42 -27.53
C SER A 288 41.66 44.94 -27.76
N GLY A 289 42.69 44.20 -27.32
CA GLY A 289 44.10 44.52 -27.60
C GLY A 289 44.58 45.84 -26.97
N ASN A 290 43.84 46.41 -26.03
CA ASN A 290 44.16 47.70 -25.43
C ASN A 290 45.03 47.52 -24.18
N TYR A 291 46.25 47.04 -24.39
CA TYR A 291 47.26 46.91 -23.34
C TYR A 291 47.78 48.30 -22.95
N GLY A 292 47.40 48.76 -21.75
CA GLY A 292 48.14 49.71 -20.90
C GLY A 292 48.60 51.04 -21.51
N SER A 293 48.06 52.16 -21.03
CA SER A 293 48.67 53.48 -21.27
C SER A 293 50.11 53.50 -20.76
N PRO A 294 51.08 54.07 -21.49
CA PRO A 294 52.46 54.13 -21.04
C PRO A 294 52.58 54.97 -19.76
N VAL A 295 53.13 54.36 -18.72
CA VAL A 295 53.58 55.04 -17.50
C VAL A 295 54.68 56.04 -17.90
N ARG A 296 54.42 57.35 -17.70
CA ARG A 296 55.46 58.37 -17.83
C ARG A 296 56.46 58.22 -16.68
N VAL A 297 57.67 57.78 -17.00
CA VAL A 297 58.85 58.03 -16.16
C VAL A 297 59.30 59.48 -16.39
N GLY A 298 59.37 60.26 -15.30
CA GLY A 298 59.79 61.67 -15.32
C GLY A 298 61.29 61.84 -15.56
N PRO A 299 61.74 63.03 -15.97
CA PRO A 299 63.13 63.29 -16.30
C PRO A 299 64.02 63.45 -15.05
N TRP A 300 65.29 63.13 -15.25
CA TRP A 300 66.41 63.12 -14.30
C TRP A 300 66.69 64.46 -13.65
#